data_AF-A0A3C1TCK0-F1
#
_entry.id   AF-A0A3C1TCK0-F1
#
_cell.length_a   1.000
_cell.length_b   1.000
_cell.length_c   1.000
_cell.angle_alpha   90.00
_cell.angle_beta   90.00
_cell.angle_gamma   90.00
#
_symmetry.space_group_name_H-M   'P 1'
#
loop_
_entity.id
_entity.type
_entity.pdbx_description
1 polymer ?
#
loop_
_entity_poly.entity_id
_entity_poly.type
_entity_poly.pdbx_seq_one_letter_code
_entity_poly.pdbx_strand_id
1 'polypeptide(L)'
;MKKRDFIKLVGAGVAGSSLPASVIAQEPQTPPPPQTFNMCGYGAPKIDTVRIGYIGLGNRGLGALDRIVYIDNVEIKALCDIRTERTDLAKKKLQGTSHAPQVYAGKADDWKKLCERPDL
;
A
#
# COMPACT_ATOMS: atom_id res chain seq x y z
N MET A 1 -23.29 -21.92 -16.66
CA MET A 1 -23.22 -21.14 -17.94
C MET A 1 -21.75 -20.81 -18.21
N LYS A 2 -21.17 -21.30 -19.31
CA LYS A 2 -19.73 -21.14 -19.59
C LYS A 2 -19.49 -19.78 -20.27
N LYS A 3 -18.40 -19.09 -19.90
CA LYS A 3 -18.04 -17.74 -20.41
C LYS A 3 -18.05 -17.62 -21.95
N ARG A 4 -17.86 -18.75 -22.65
CA ARG A 4 -17.85 -18.84 -24.12
C ARG A 4 -19.24 -18.77 -24.76
N ASP A 5 -20.28 -19.14 -24.04
CA ASP A 5 -21.65 -19.18 -24.59
C ASP A 5 -22.28 -17.78 -24.57
N PHE A 6 -21.85 -16.92 -23.65
CA PHE A 6 -22.27 -15.52 -23.57
C PHE A 6 -21.82 -14.70 -24.79
N ILE A 7 -20.59 -14.90 -25.27
CA ILE A 7 -20.06 -14.18 -26.44
C ILE A 7 -20.82 -14.55 -27.72
N LYS A 8 -21.25 -15.81 -27.86
CA LYS A 8 -22.02 -16.25 -29.03
C LYS A 8 -23.46 -15.70 -29.03
N LEU A 9 -24.04 -15.50 -27.85
CA LEU A 9 -25.39 -14.95 -27.71
C LEU A 9 -25.45 -13.46 -28.08
N VAL A 10 -24.39 -12.71 -27.80
CA VAL A 10 -24.28 -11.29 -28.20
C VAL A 10 -24.01 -11.15 -29.70
N GLY A 11 -23.32 -12.11 -30.33
CA GLY A 11 -22.93 -12.05 -31.74
C GLY A 11 -24.04 -12.33 -32.77
N ALA A 12 -25.21 -12.83 -32.37
CA ALA A 12 -26.26 -13.28 -33.28
C ALA A 12 -27.62 -12.56 -33.08
N GLY A 13 -27.61 -11.34 -32.54
CA GLY A 13 -28.82 -10.63 -32.08
C GLY A 13 -29.08 -9.25 -32.70
N VAL A 14 -28.55 -8.91 -33.88
CA VAL A 14 -28.86 -7.63 -34.54
C VAL A 14 -29.19 -7.84 -36.02
N ALA A 15 -30.32 -8.47 -36.29
CA ALA A 15 -31.07 -8.26 -37.52
C ALA A 15 -32.32 -7.46 -37.15
N GLY A 16 -32.32 -6.16 -37.45
CA GLY A 16 -33.49 -5.30 -37.38
C GLY A 16 -33.71 -4.61 -36.03
N SER A 17 -33.04 -3.48 -35.82
CA SER A 17 -33.53 -2.36 -35.00
C SER A 17 -32.61 -1.16 -35.24
N SER A 18 -33.13 -0.16 -35.97
CA SER A 18 -32.52 1.16 -36.12
C SER A 18 -32.54 1.90 -34.78
N LEU A 19 -31.50 1.72 -33.97
CA LEU A 19 -31.24 2.59 -32.82
C LEU A 19 -30.29 3.70 -33.26
N PRO A 20 -30.49 4.96 -32.82
CA PRO A 20 -29.58 6.04 -33.13
C PRO A 20 -28.22 5.68 -32.53
N ALA A 21 -27.19 5.66 -33.37
CA ALA A 21 -25.82 5.47 -32.94
C ALA A 21 -25.46 6.59 -31.97
N SER A 22 -25.51 6.31 -30.67
CA SER A 22 -24.89 7.17 -29.67
C SER A 22 -23.41 7.21 -30.01
N VAL A 23 -22.96 8.34 -30.56
CA VAL A 23 -21.56 8.66 -30.74
C VAL A 23 -20.93 8.63 -29.35
N ILE A 24 -20.25 7.54 -29.02
CA ILE A 24 -19.33 7.52 -27.90
C ILE A 24 -18.24 8.51 -28.29
N ALA A 25 -18.28 9.71 -27.72
CA ALA A 25 -17.20 10.67 -27.84
C ALA A 25 -15.95 9.99 -27.29
N GLN A 26 -15.07 9.56 -28.18
CA GLN A 26 -13.78 9.03 -27.81
C GLN A 26 -12.97 10.21 -27.31
N GLU A 27 -12.83 10.32 -25.98
CA GLU A 27 -11.91 11.29 -25.39
C GLU A 27 -10.53 11.12 -26.06
N PRO A 28 -9.86 12.21 -26.46
CA PRO A 28 -8.53 12.13 -27.02
C PRO A 28 -7.61 11.37 -26.06
N GLN A 29 -7.30 10.12 -26.40
CA GLN A 29 -6.35 9.29 -25.67
C GLN A 29 -4.97 9.88 -25.92
N THR A 30 -4.58 10.86 -25.11
CA THR A 30 -3.23 11.41 -25.16
C THR A 30 -2.31 10.28 -24.68
N PRO A 31 -1.32 9.85 -25.48
CA PRO A 31 -0.38 8.83 -25.02
C PRO A 31 0.28 9.33 -23.74
N PRO A 32 0.46 8.46 -22.72
CA PRO A 32 1.15 8.86 -21.52
C PRO A 32 2.53 9.40 -21.90
N PRO A 33 3.04 10.43 -21.19
CA PRO A 33 4.36 10.95 -21.47
C PRO A 33 5.39 9.82 -21.41
N PRO A 34 6.43 9.85 -22.25
CA PRO A 34 7.43 8.80 -22.29
C PRO A 34 8.06 8.61 -20.90
N GLN A 35 8.02 7.38 -20.39
CA GLN A 35 8.60 7.04 -19.10
C GLN A 35 10.14 7.11 -19.20
N THR A 36 10.74 8.09 -18.54
CA THR A 36 12.19 8.35 -18.58
C THR A 36 12.98 7.47 -17.59
N PHE A 37 12.33 6.97 -16.55
CA PHE A 37 12.97 6.19 -15.49
C PHE A 37 12.07 5.08 -14.98
N ASN A 38 12.66 3.93 -14.64
CA ASN A 38 12.00 2.83 -13.95
C ASN A 38 12.91 2.29 -12.84
N MET A 39 12.33 1.60 -11.87
CA MET A 39 13.06 1.09 -10.70
C MET A 39 13.80 -0.24 -10.96
N CYS A 40 13.79 -0.77 -12.18
CA CYS A 40 14.48 -2.03 -12.50
C CYS A 40 16.00 -1.83 -12.40
N GLY A 41 16.66 -2.59 -11.53
CA GLY A 41 18.09 -2.44 -11.27
C GLY A 41 18.47 -1.18 -10.49
N TYR A 42 17.50 -0.40 -10.00
CA TYR A 42 17.79 0.76 -9.16
C TYR A 42 18.31 0.31 -7.79
N GLY A 43 19.54 0.71 -7.47
CA GLY A 43 20.11 0.60 -6.14
C GLY A 43 19.95 1.93 -5.40
N ALA A 44 19.14 1.95 -4.35
CA ALA A 44 19.07 3.11 -3.47
C ALA A 44 20.45 3.37 -2.81
N PRO A 45 20.77 4.64 -2.47
CA PRO A 45 21.96 4.93 -1.67
C PRO A 45 21.99 4.09 -0.39
N LYS A 46 23.19 3.72 0.05
CA LYS A 46 23.36 2.95 1.28
C LYS A 46 22.81 3.76 2.46
N ILE A 47 21.99 3.10 3.28
CA ILE A 47 21.49 3.63 4.55
C ILE A 47 22.22 2.86 5.65
N ASP A 48 22.99 3.56 6.49
CA ASP A 48 23.77 2.90 7.54
C ASP A 48 22.87 2.30 8.63
N THR A 49 21.85 3.05 9.07
CA THR A 49 20.80 2.57 9.99
C THR A 49 19.43 2.77 9.37
N VAL A 50 18.71 1.67 9.13
CA VAL A 50 17.36 1.71 8.54
C VAL A 50 16.35 2.04 9.64
N ARG A 51 15.78 3.24 9.55
CA ARG A 51 14.79 3.76 10.50
C ARG A 51 13.39 3.42 9.98
N ILE A 52 12.60 2.69 10.76
CA ILE A 52 11.35 2.10 10.30
C ILE A 52 10.16 2.67 11.08
N GLY A 53 9.15 3.11 10.33
CA GLY A 53 7.81 3.36 10.83
C GLY A 53 6.84 2.28 10.36
N TYR A 54 6.01 1.76 11.27
CA TYR A 54 4.94 0.81 10.92
C TYR A 54 3.60 1.52 10.83
N ILE A 55 2.90 1.34 9.71
CA ILE A 55 1.49 1.75 9.56
C ILE A 55 0.68 0.48 9.32
N GLY A 56 -0.27 0.20 10.20
CA GLY A 56 -1.07 -1.02 10.19
C GLY A 56 -0.36 -2.14 10.96
N LEU A 57 -0.85 -2.39 12.17
CA LEU A 57 -0.36 -3.39 13.12
C LEU A 57 -1.38 -4.52 13.29
N GLY A 58 -2.04 -4.90 12.18
CA GLY A 58 -2.80 -6.14 12.06
C GLY A 58 -1.91 -7.38 12.21
N ASN A 59 -2.44 -8.57 11.93
CA ASN A 59 -1.69 -9.82 12.13
C ASN A 59 -0.40 -9.86 11.29
N ARG A 60 -0.44 -9.30 10.07
CA ARG A 60 0.76 -9.20 9.22
C ARG A 60 1.78 -8.21 9.76
N GLY A 61 1.34 -7.05 10.24
CA GLY A 61 2.21 -6.00 10.79
C GLY A 61 2.94 -6.49 12.04
N LEU A 62 2.22 -7.09 12.99
CA LEU A 62 2.85 -7.67 14.19
C LEU A 62 3.78 -8.84 13.85
N GLY A 63 3.37 -9.72 12.93
CA GLY A 63 4.24 -10.80 12.48
C GLY A 63 5.49 -10.32 11.72
N ALA A 64 5.49 -9.09 11.19
CA ALA A 64 6.69 -8.45 10.63
C ALA A 64 7.56 -7.86 11.74
N LEU A 65 6.94 -7.18 12.70
CA LEU A 65 7.60 -6.65 13.88
C LEU A 65 8.42 -7.74 14.61
N ASP A 66 7.83 -8.93 14.81
CA ASP A 66 8.48 -10.08 15.46
C ASP A 66 9.75 -10.56 14.75
N ARG A 67 9.91 -10.28 13.45
CA ARG A 67 11.09 -10.69 12.67
C ARG A 67 12.12 -9.57 12.54
N ILE A 68 11.65 -8.34 12.33
CA ILE A 68 12.51 -7.18 12.07
C ILE A 68 13.28 -6.75 13.32
N VAL A 69 12.74 -7.00 14.50
CA VAL A 69 13.33 -6.59 15.79
C VAL A 69 14.72 -7.20 16.07
N TYR A 70 15.09 -8.26 15.36
CA TYR A 70 16.37 -8.96 15.52
C TYR A 70 17.39 -8.60 14.43
N ILE A 71 17.07 -7.69 13.52
CA ILE A 71 17.97 -7.28 12.44
C ILE A 71 18.90 -6.18 12.95
N ASP A 72 20.21 -6.37 12.77
CA ASP A 72 21.22 -5.37 13.10
C ASP A 72 21.05 -4.10 12.25
N ASN A 73 21.44 -2.96 12.81
CA ASN A 73 21.36 -1.64 12.16
C ASN A 73 19.94 -1.25 11.70
N VAL A 74 18.92 -1.74 12.40
CA VAL A 74 17.53 -1.30 12.25
C VAL A 74 17.09 -0.56 13.51
N GLU A 75 16.31 0.50 13.33
CA GLU A 75 15.68 1.22 14.44
C GLU A 75 14.19 1.43 14.17
N ILE A 76 13.32 0.78 14.97
CA ILE A 76 11.88 1.00 14.87
C ILE A 76 11.53 2.30 15.62
N LYS A 77 11.24 3.38 14.90
CA LYS A 77 11.01 4.71 15.48
C LYS A 77 9.54 5.11 15.61
N ALA A 78 8.64 4.45 14.86
CA ALA A 78 7.22 4.81 14.87
C ALA A 78 6.30 3.60 14.71
N LEU A 79 5.18 3.63 15.44
CA LEU A 79 4.08 2.67 15.34
C LEU A 79 2.78 3.43 15.10
N CYS A 80 1.99 2.98 14.12
CA CYS A 80 0.70 3.58 13.79
C CYS A 80 -0.36 2.51 13.50
N ASP A 81 -1.50 2.61 14.17
CA ASP A 81 -2.72 1.87 13.83
C ASP A 81 -3.94 2.68 14.28
N ILE A 82 -5.06 2.55 13.56
CA ILE A 82 -6.33 3.18 13.96
C ILE A 82 -6.80 2.62 15.30
N ARG A 83 -6.51 1.33 15.54
CA ARG A 83 -6.90 0.57 16.73
C ARG A 83 -5.81 0.64 17.79
N THR A 84 -6.05 1.40 18.87
CA THR A 84 -5.08 1.61 19.95
C THR A 84 -4.60 0.30 20.58
N GLU A 85 -5.47 -0.71 20.70
CA GLU A 85 -5.10 -2.02 21.23
C GLU A 85 -4.02 -2.73 20.40
N ARG A 86 -3.94 -2.44 19.10
CA ARG A 86 -2.92 -3.01 18.20
C ARG A 86 -1.57 -2.32 18.39
N THR A 87 -1.55 -1.01 18.59
CA THR A 87 -0.33 -0.28 18.94
C THR A 87 0.20 -0.67 20.31
N ASP A 88 -0.68 -0.92 21.29
CA ASP A 88 -0.27 -1.36 22.63
C ASP A 88 0.35 -2.77 22.60
N LEU A 89 -0.26 -3.69 21.83
CA LEU A 89 0.29 -5.02 21.64
C LEU A 89 1.65 -4.99 20.94
N ALA A 90 1.82 -4.13 19.93
CA ALA A 90 3.11 -3.92 19.26
C ALA A 90 4.16 -3.36 20.24
N LYS A 91 3.80 -2.35 21.04
CA LYS A 91 4.68 -1.78 22.07
C LYS A 91 5.10 -2.83 23.09
N LYS A 92 4.19 -3.71 23.51
CA LYS A 92 4.49 -4.83 24.40
C LYS A 92 5.51 -5.79 23.80
N LYS A 93 5.42 -6.09 22.50
CA LYS A 93 6.38 -6.96 21.80
C LYS A 93 7.79 -6.37 21.71
N LEU A 94 7.92 -5.04 21.74
CA LEU A 94 9.22 -4.36 21.72
C LEU A 94 9.84 -4.21 23.13
N GLN A 95 9.15 -4.60 24.20
CA GLN A 95 9.71 -4.55 25.54
C GLN A 95 10.95 -5.45 25.63
N GLY A 96 12.02 -4.93 26.24
CA GLY A 96 13.30 -5.64 26.35
C GLY A 96 14.19 -5.54 25.11
N THR A 97 13.76 -4.80 24.09
CA THR A 97 14.57 -4.47 22.92
C THR A 97 15.09 -3.03 23.01
N SER A 98 16.04 -2.66 22.15
CA SER A 98 16.56 -1.30 22.07
C SER A 98 15.60 -0.32 21.39
N HIS A 99 14.49 -0.79 20.80
CA HIS A 99 13.58 0.05 20.03
C HIS A 99 12.56 0.76 20.92
N ALA A 100 12.49 2.09 20.79
CA ALA A 100 11.58 2.95 21.53
C ALA A 100 10.72 3.81 20.59
N PRO A 101 9.74 3.21 19.87
CA PRO A 101 8.97 3.96 18.89
C PRO A 101 7.92 4.89 19.52
N GLN A 102 7.70 6.03 18.88
CA GLN A 102 6.54 6.87 19.13
C GLN A 102 5.27 6.24 18.56
N VAL A 103 4.16 6.34 19.29
CA VAL A 103 2.87 5.75 18.91
C VAL A 103 1.93 6.82 18.37
N TYR A 104 1.29 6.50 17.25
CA TYR A 104 0.21 7.26 16.63
C TYR A 104 -1.03 6.36 16.56
N ALA A 105 -2.13 6.75 17.20
CA ALA A 105 -3.31 5.89 17.25
C ALA A 105 -4.62 6.66 17.41
N GLY A 106 -5.71 6.02 16.99
CA GLY A 106 -7.08 6.47 17.25
C GLY A 106 -7.75 7.22 16.10
N LYS A 107 -7.02 7.73 15.10
CA LYS A 107 -7.61 8.39 13.91
C LYS A 107 -7.13 7.77 12.61
N ALA A 108 -8.00 7.77 11.61
CA ALA A 108 -7.70 7.27 10.26
C ALA A 108 -6.56 8.01 9.57
N ASP A 109 -6.32 9.28 9.92
CA ASP A 109 -5.29 10.13 9.32
C ASP A 109 -3.99 10.25 10.12
N ASP A 110 -3.88 9.60 11.30
CA ASP A 110 -2.68 9.74 12.14
C ASP A 110 -1.40 9.19 11.49
N TRP A 111 -1.52 8.33 10.48
CA TRP A 111 -0.38 7.86 9.68
C TRP A 111 0.34 9.00 8.94
N LYS A 112 -0.36 10.09 8.61
CA LYS A 112 0.25 11.25 7.93
C LYS A 112 1.31 11.89 8.81
N LYS A 113 1.00 12.06 10.10
CA LYS A 113 1.95 12.60 11.10
C LYS A 113 3.18 11.72 11.25
N LEU A 114 3.03 10.40 11.10
CA LEU A 114 4.15 9.47 11.07
C LEU A 114 5.02 9.72 9.82
N CYS A 115 4.42 9.86 8.63
CA CYS A 115 5.15 10.12 7.38
C CYS A 115 5.81 11.50 7.31
N GLU A 116 5.31 12.49 8.05
CA GLU A 116 5.87 13.84 8.14
C GLU A 116 7.09 13.92 9.07
N ARG A 117 7.47 12.82 9.72
CA ARG A 117 8.62 12.79 10.61
C ARG A 117 9.92 12.97 9.83
N PRO A 118 10.79 13.91 10.22
CA PRO A 118 12.08 14.13 9.57
C PRO A 118 13.12 13.05 9.92
N ASP A 119 12.83 12.22 10.92
CA ASP A 119 13.75 11.23 11.45
C ASP A 119 13.47 9.79 10.97
N LEU A 120 12.56 9.62 10.01
CA LEU A 120 12.32 8.38 9.28
C LEU A 120 13.00 8.37 7.91
#